data_AF-A0A5P1F5D3-F1
#
_entry.id   AF-A0A5P1F5D3-F1
#
_cell.length_a   1.000
_cell.length_b   1.000
_cell.length_c   1.000
_cell.angle_alpha   90.00
_cell.angle_beta   90.00
_cell.angle_gamma   90.00
#
_symmetry.space_group_name_H-M   'P 1'
#
loop_
_entity.id
_entity.type
_entity.pdbx_description
1 polymer ?
#
loop_
_entity_poly.entity_id
_entity_poly.type
_entity_poly.pdbx_seq_one_letter_code
_entity_poly.pdbx_strand_id
1 'polypeptide(L)'
;MALETWLTRVKSAIRSSMTQETSSVIWLTRVKSAIRSSMTQETSSVILTKRSSTVGILAFEIASLMSKLVHLWRSLSDSQISRLRHETIALEGVRKVVSDDDGLLLGLAFAELAEALRLVAASTSHLSKQCADQELRRFDQRFKSYADSGADPSRWAMSAKEMDSRVKKMDRLIAATAALYKEMDELADSEHGLKKMIVQSKPNKMTAVADVQQKIFWKRQEVKYLRQSSLWGSTFDGAISLLSRSIFTILARIKHVFGIDTTTAIPRSPSVSAAVHPDSPLKVGSLSSSSPRCDLFELSSSMITPPESTLGAAALATQYANVHACDDEDEFERRERWAAMRGTICTRWLRRV
;
A
#
# COMPACT_ATOMS: atom_id res chain seq x y z
N MET A 1 40.19 19.39 -15.29
CA MET A 1 40.55 20.82 -15.12
C MET A 1 39.66 21.56 -14.11
N ALA A 2 38.32 21.45 -14.14
CA ALA A 2 37.42 22.17 -13.21
C ALA A 2 37.42 21.66 -11.75
N LEU A 3 37.64 20.36 -11.53
CA LEU A 3 37.65 19.75 -10.19
C LEU A 3 38.91 20.14 -9.39
N GLU A 4 40.04 20.22 -10.09
CA GLU A 4 41.34 20.67 -9.57
C GLU A 4 41.29 22.16 -9.16
N THR A 5 40.62 23.00 -9.96
CA THR A 5 40.41 24.42 -9.63
C THR A 5 39.47 24.61 -8.45
N TRP A 6 38.47 23.74 -8.29
CA TRP A 6 37.59 23.77 -7.12
C TRP A 6 38.33 23.33 -5.85
N LEU A 7 39.09 22.23 -5.90
CA LEU A 7 39.86 21.72 -4.75
C LEU A 7 40.97 22.68 -4.33
N THR A 8 41.64 23.36 -5.27
CA THR A 8 42.66 24.38 -4.95
C THR A 8 42.05 25.63 -4.31
N ARG A 9 40.86 26.06 -4.75
CA ARG A 9 40.14 27.17 -4.10
C ARG A 9 39.63 26.81 -2.71
N VAL A 10 39.18 25.57 -2.50
CA VAL A 10 38.78 25.06 -1.18
C VAL A 10 39.99 24.97 -0.25
N LYS A 11 41.12 24.40 -0.72
CA LYS A 11 42.36 24.31 0.06
C LYS A 11 42.96 25.68 0.39
N SER A 12 42.84 26.65 -0.52
CA SER A 12 43.23 28.05 -0.30
C SER A 12 42.35 28.74 0.76
N ALA A 13 41.03 28.55 0.70
CA ALA A 13 40.09 29.09 1.68
C ALA A 13 40.27 28.50 3.08
N ILE A 14 40.65 27.22 3.17
CA ILE A 14 40.97 26.58 4.46
C ILE A 14 42.31 27.09 4.99
N ARG A 15 43.32 27.27 4.13
CA ARG A 15 44.65 27.77 4.51
C ARG A 15 44.64 29.23 4.97
N SER A 16 43.81 30.07 4.37
CA SER A 16 43.66 31.48 4.81
C SER A 16 42.86 31.62 6.11
N SER A 17 42.10 30.60 6.51
CA SER A 17 41.32 30.60 7.76
C SER A 17 42.15 30.38 9.04
N MET A 18 43.46 30.08 8.89
CA MET A 18 44.31 29.62 9.98
C MET A 18 45.22 30.72 10.56
N THR A 19 45.03 31.97 10.16
CA THR A 19 45.74 33.14 10.69
C THR A 19 44.75 34.25 11.07
N GLN A 20 44.84 34.70 12.33
CA GLN A 20 44.17 35.82 13.00
C GLN A 20 42.84 35.56 13.72
N GLU A 21 42.90 35.92 15.00
CA GLU A 21 42.10 35.49 16.15
C GLU A 21 40.86 36.37 16.41
N THR A 22 40.40 37.15 15.43
CA THR A 22 39.24 38.05 15.57
C THR A 22 37.98 37.56 14.84
N SER A 23 38.00 36.32 14.35
CA SER A 23 36.98 35.79 13.42
C SER A 23 35.79 35.07 14.10
N SER A 24 35.76 34.92 15.43
CA SER A 24 34.69 34.16 16.09
C SER A 24 33.31 34.84 15.99
N VAL A 25 33.25 36.17 16.11
CA VAL A 25 31.98 36.92 16.05
C VAL A 25 31.50 37.09 14.61
N ILE A 26 32.41 37.31 13.65
CA ILE A 26 32.06 37.46 12.22
C ILE A 26 31.65 36.11 11.62
N TRP A 27 32.31 35.02 12.01
CA TRP A 27 31.94 33.66 11.61
C TRP A 27 30.57 33.27 12.17
N LEU A 28 30.31 33.50 13.46
CA LEU A 28 28.99 33.25 14.05
C LEU A 28 27.88 34.10 13.40
N THR A 29 28.18 35.33 13.00
CA THR A 29 27.20 36.21 12.34
C THR A 29 26.90 35.75 10.90
N ARG A 30 27.91 35.30 10.15
CA ARG A 30 27.74 34.73 8.79
C ARG A 30 27.10 33.35 8.80
N VAL A 31 27.39 32.52 9.78
CA VAL A 31 26.71 31.22 9.97
C VAL A 31 25.26 31.44 10.39
N LYS A 32 24.99 32.40 11.30
CA LYS A 32 23.61 32.77 11.66
C LYS A 32 22.84 33.36 10.48
N SER A 33 23.47 34.14 9.59
CA SER A 33 22.79 34.65 8.39
C SER A 33 22.56 33.55 7.34
N ALA A 34 23.48 32.60 7.18
CA ALA A 34 23.32 31.44 6.29
C ALA A 34 22.23 30.47 6.78
N ILE A 35 22.12 30.28 8.10
CA ILE A 35 21.02 29.50 8.72
C ILE A 35 19.70 30.24 8.58
N ARG A 36 19.69 31.57 8.76
CA ARG A 36 18.49 32.40 8.57
C ARG A 36 18.03 32.44 7.11
N SER A 37 18.94 32.51 6.14
CA SER A 37 18.61 32.43 4.71
C SER A 37 18.19 31.02 4.29
N SER A 38 18.67 29.97 4.99
CA SER A 38 18.19 28.60 4.82
C SER A 38 16.82 28.34 5.48
N MET A 39 16.33 29.25 6.33
CA MET A 39 15.03 29.20 7.00
C MET A 39 14.01 30.20 6.45
N THR A 40 14.30 30.82 5.30
CA THR A 40 13.34 31.64 4.55
C THR A 40 13.30 31.19 3.09
N GLN A 41 12.95 29.92 2.88
CA GLN A 41 12.23 29.51 1.68
C GLN A 41 10.94 28.81 2.14
N GLU A 42 9.84 29.52 1.95
CA GLU A 42 8.46 29.04 1.83
C GLU A 42 7.74 28.64 3.14
N THR A 43 7.45 29.65 3.96
CA THR A 43 6.13 29.76 4.61
C THR A 43 5.40 30.96 3.99
N SER A 44 4.93 30.78 2.76
CA SER A 44 3.99 31.72 2.16
C SER A 44 2.68 31.00 1.96
N SER A 45 1.74 31.32 2.84
CA SER A 45 0.33 31.00 2.75
C SER A 45 -0.24 31.51 1.43
N VAL A 46 -0.28 30.64 0.43
CA VAL A 46 -1.14 30.79 -0.75
C VAL A 46 -1.85 29.45 -0.96
N ILE A 47 -3.05 29.36 -0.38
CA ILE A 47 -4.09 28.43 -0.79
C ILE A 47 -4.52 28.86 -2.20
N LEU A 48 -3.81 28.40 -3.23
CA LEU A 48 -4.21 28.44 -4.64
C LEU A 48 -3.37 27.45 -5.45
N THR A 49 -3.81 26.20 -5.40
CA THR A 49 -3.82 25.22 -6.51
C THR A 49 -2.68 25.27 -7.54
N LYS A 50 -1.45 25.02 -7.11
CA LYS A 50 -0.53 24.23 -7.95
C LYS A 50 -0.42 22.87 -7.28
N ARG A 51 -1.32 21.95 -7.66
CA ARG A 51 -1.25 20.56 -7.16
C ARG A 51 0.16 20.07 -7.49
N SER A 52 0.98 19.81 -6.47
CA SER A 52 2.26 19.16 -6.69
C SER A 52 1.95 17.85 -7.41
N SER A 53 2.55 17.64 -8.58
CA SER A 53 2.38 16.41 -9.36
C SER A 53 2.90 15.16 -8.63
N THR A 54 3.51 15.35 -7.45
CA THR A 54 4.09 14.32 -6.60
C THR A 54 3.16 13.90 -5.46
N VAL A 55 3.33 12.68 -4.99
CA VAL A 55 2.51 12.07 -3.93
C VAL A 55 2.70 12.73 -2.55
N GLY A 56 3.93 13.07 -2.17
CA GLY A 56 4.20 13.71 -0.87
C GLY A 56 3.80 12.84 0.33
N ILE A 57 3.10 13.43 1.31
CA ILE A 57 2.72 12.77 2.57
C ILE A 57 1.79 11.54 2.37
N LEU A 58 1.02 11.51 1.28
CA LEU A 58 0.17 10.37 0.92
C LEU A 58 0.98 9.12 0.55
N ALA A 59 2.31 9.21 0.49
CA ALA A 59 3.19 8.09 0.16
C ALA A 59 3.00 6.92 1.10
N PHE A 60 2.78 7.16 2.39
CA PHE A 60 2.60 6.11 3.39
C PHE A 60 1.27 5.38 3.23
N GLU A 61 0.20 6.12 2.93
CA GLU A 61 -1.11 5.53 2.65
C GLU A 61 -1.08 4.71 1.35
N ILE A 62 -0.52 5.27 0.28
CA ILE A 62 -0.36 4.57 -1.00
C ILE A 62 0.54 3.34 -0.84
N ALA A 63 1.60 3.40 -0.04
CA ALA A 63 2.45 2.25 0.27
C ALA A 63 1.65 1.13 0.96
N SER A 64 0.75 1.50 1.89
CA SER A 64 -0.17 0.54 2.53
C SER A 64 -1.10 -0.12 1.52
N LEU A 65 -1.70 0.65 0.60
CA LEU A 65 -2.54 0.11 -0.48
C LEU A 65 -1.75 -0.83 -1.40
N MET A 66 -0.53 -0.43 -1.81
CA MET A 66 0.36 -1.28 -2.60
C MET A 66 0.68 -2.59 -1.87
N SER A 67 0.95 -2.54 -0.57
CA SER A 67 1.22 -3.74 0.24
C SER A 67 0.04 -4.71 0.25
N LYS A 68 -1.19 -4.20 0.41
CA LYS A 68 -2.41 -5.01 0.33
C LYS A 68 -2.58 -5.67 -1.05
N LEU A 69 -2.37 -4.94 -2.14
CA LEU A 69 -2.45 -5.49 -3.50
C LEU A 69 -1.39 -6.55 -3.77
N VAL A 70 -0.15 -6.29 -3.33
CA VAL A 70 0.95 -7.25 -3.43
C VAL A 70 0.62 -8.54 -2.68
N HIS A 71 0.05 -8.42 -1.47
CA HIS A 71 -0.38 -9.59 -0.70
C HIS A 71 -1.50 -10.35 -1.41
N LEU A 72 -2.55 -9.65 -1.87
CA LEU A 72 -3.67 -10.24 -2.60
C LEU A 72 -3.22 -10.97 -3.87
N TRP A 73 -2.31 -10.38 -4.64
CA TRP A 73 -1.76 -11.04 -5.83
C TRP A 73 -1.03 -12.33 -5.48
N ARG A 74 -0.20 -12.32 -4.43
CA ARG A 74 0.54 -13.51 -3.98
C ARG A 74 -0.38 -14.60 -3.43
N SER A 75 -1.46 -14.25 -2.73
CA SER A 75 -2.45 -15.23 -2.24
C SER A 75 -3.26 -15.89 -3.37
N LEU A 76 -3.27 -15.29 -4.56
CA LEU A 76 -3.94 -15.81 -5.76
C LEU A 76 -3.01 -16.60 -6.69
N SER A 77 -1.78 -16.90 -6.26
CA SER A 77 -0.87 -17.75 -7.03
C SER A 77 -1.41 -19.18 -7.12
N ASP A 78 -1.07 -19.90 -8.19
CA ASP A 78 -1.54 -21.28 -8.38
C ASP A 78 -1.18 -22.19 -7.21
N SER A 79 -0.01 -21.99 -6.59
CA SER A 79 0.42 -22.74 -5.40
C SER A 79 -0.43 -22.44 -4.17
N GLN A 80 -0.81 -21.17 -3.96
CA GLN A 80 -1.67 -20.80 -2.83
C GLN A 80 -3.10 -21.29 -3.02
N ILE A 81 -3.62 -21.21 -4.24
CA ILE A 81 -4.96 -21.72 -4.57
C ILE A 81 -5.03 -23.24 -4.48
N SER A 82 -4.00 -23.95 -4.96
CA SER A 82 -3.88 -25.40 -4.82
C SER A 82 -3.87 -25.81 -3.35
N ARG A 83 -3.05 -25.13 -2.52
CA ARG A 83 -3.01 -25.35 -1.08
C ARG A 83 -4.34 -25.07 -0.39
N LEU A 84 -5.04 -23.99 -0.77
CA LEU A 84 -6.37 -23.69 -0.23
C LEU A 84 -7.33 -24.85 -0.51
N ARG A 85 -7.38 -25.33 -1.76
CA ARG A 85 -8.31 -26.38 -2.21
C ARG A 85 -8.00 -27.76 -1.65
N HIS A 86 -6.73 -28.15 -1.64
CA HIS A 86 -6.34 -29.53 -1.38
C HIS A 86 -5.79 -29.76 0.03
N GLU A 87 -5.30 -28.72 0.69
CA GLU A 87 -4.78 -28.83 2.06
C GLU A 87 -5.75 -28.17 3.04
N THR A 88 -6.02 -26.87 2.88
CA THR A 88 -6.75 -26.08 3.89
C THR A 88 -8.21 -26.52 4.01
N ILE A 89 -8.93 -26.64 2.90
CA ILE A 89 -10.33 -27.10 2.87
C ILE A 89 -10.43 -28.59 3.24
N ALA A 90 -9.38 -29.37 2.99
CA ALA A 90 -9.34 -30.78 3.35
C ALA A 90 -9.06 -31.02 4.85
N LEU A 91 -8.67 -29.99 5.62
CA LEU A 91 -8.44 -30.14 7.05
C LEU A 91 -9.75 -30.46 7.79
N GLU A 92 -9.71 -31.55 8.55
CA GLU A 92 -10.84 -32.03 9.35
C GLU A 92 -11.39 -30.96 10.31
N GLY A 93 -10.51 -30.16 10.91
CA GLY A 93 -10.91 -29.07 11.81
C GLY A 93 -11.71 -27.98 11.08
N VAL A 94 -11.37 -27.68 9.83
CA VAL A 94 -12.09 -26.68 9.02
C VAL A 94 -13.47 -27.18 8.66
N ARG A 95 -13.54 -28.44 8.20
CA ARG A 95 -14.79 -29.09 7.83
C ARG A 95 -15.78 -29.15 9.00
N LYS A 96 -15.29 -29.56 10.18
CA LYS A 96 -16.10 -29.66 11.41
C LYS A 96 -16.54 -28.33 12.00
N VAL A 97 -15.70 -27.29 11.94
CA VAL A 97 -15.98 -26.00 12.61
C VAL A 97 -16.76 -25.05 11.72
N VAL A 98 -16.53 -25.09 10.40
CA VAL A 98 -17.10 -24.12 9.45
C VAL A 98 -18.20 -24.76 8.61
N SER A 99 -17.87 -25.77 7.80
CA SER A 99 -18.82 -26.49 6.94
C SER A 99 -18.13 -27.67 6.25
N ASP A 100 -18.86 -28.77 6.06
CA ASP A 100 -18.40 -29.92 5.26
C ASP A 100 -18.50 -29.67 3.73
N ASP A 101 -19.19 -28.60 3.32
CA ASP A 101 -19.36 -28.24 1.91
C ASP A 101 -18.20 -27.41 1.36
N ASP A 102 -17.41 -28.02 0.47
CA ASP A 102 -16.29 -27.37 -0.24
C ASP A 102 -16.74 -26.12 -1.00
N GLY A 103 -17.96 -26.11 -1.55
CA GLY A 103 -18.52 -24.97 -2.27
C GLY A 103 -18.71 -23.76 -1.36
N LEU A 104 -19.26 -23.99 -0.16
CA LEU A 104 -19.42 -22.96 0.86
C LEU A 104 -18.05 -22.45 1.35
N LEU A 105 -17.09 -23.33 1.62
CA LEU A 105 -15.74 -22.94 2.06
C LEU A 105 -15.00 -22.13 0.99
N LEU A 106 -15.13 -22.49 -0.29
CA LEU A 106 -14.59 -21.70 -1.39
C LEU A 106 -15.33 -20.37 -1.57
N GLY A 107 -16.65 -20.35 -1.37
CA GLY A 107 -17.46 -19.13 -1.37
C GLY A 107 -17.00 -18.13 -0.31
N LEU A 108 -16.74 -18.61 0.92
CA LEU A 108 -16.19 -17.80 2.01
C LEU A 108 -14.81 -17.23 1.65
N ALA A 109 -13.92 -18.07 1.10
CA ALA A 109 -12.59 -17.61 0.68
C ALA A 109 -12.65 -16.58 -0.44
N PHE A 110 -13.55 -16.79 -1.42
CA PHE A 110 -13.83 -15.83 -2.48
C PHE A 110 -14.32 -14.50 -1.88
N ALA A 111 -15.29 -14.55 -0.97
CA ALA A 111 -15.89 -13.36 -0.40
C ALA A 111 -14.87 -12.52 0.39
N GLU A 112 -14.01 -13.16 1.18
CA GLU A 112 -12.92 -12.48 1.91
C GLU A 112 -11.94 -11.79 0.96
N LEU A 113 -11.53 -12.45 -0.13
CA LEU A 113 -10.60 -11.89 -1.11
C LEU A 113 -11.23 -10.75 -1.92
N ALA A 114 -12.51 -10.91 -2.30
CA ALA A 114 -13.29 -9.89 -2.98
C ALA A 114 -13.45 -8.65 -2.10
N GLU A 115 -13.81 -8.83 -0.83
CA GLU A 115 -13.99 -7.74 0.12
C GLU A 115 -12.68 -7.00 0.40
N ALA A 116 -11.57 -7.72 0.59
CA ALA A 116 -10.25 -7.13 0.73
C ALA A 116 -9.87 -6.27 -0.49
N LEU A 117 -10.19 -6.73 -1.71
CA LEU A 117 -9.98 -5.94 -2.92
C LEU A 117 -10.92 -4.73 -2.99
N ARG A 118 -12.18 -4.88 -2.60
CA ARG A 118 -13.19 -3.79 -2.57
C ARG A 118 -12.73 -2.64 -1.70
N LEU A 119 -12.18 -2.92 -0.51
CA LEU A 119 -11.66 -1.89 0.40
C LEU A 119 -10.49 -1.12 -0.21
N VAL A 120 -9.58 -1.81 -0.92
CA VAL A 120 -8.47 -1.16 -1.62
C VAL A 120 -8.97 -0.35 -2.81
N ALA A 121 -9.96 -0.86 -3.54
CA ALA A 121 -10.59 -0.15 -4.66
C ALA A 121 -11.32 1.11 -4.18
N ALA A 122 -12.08 1.05 -3.09
CA ALA A 122 -12.76 2.21 -2.51
C ALA A 122 -11.75 3.31 -2.10
N SER A 123 -10.65 2.94 -1.46
CA SER A 123 -9.59 3.88 -1.09
C SER A 123 -8.93 4.50 -2.34
N THR A 124 -8.68 3.68 -3.36
CA THR A 124 -8.11 4.14 -4.64
C THR A 124 -9.08 5.05 -5.41
N SER A 125 -10.39 4.80 -5.33
CA SER A 125 -11.45 5.64 -5.91
C SER A 125 -11.48 7.03 -5.29
N HIS A 126 -11.27 7.13 -3.97
CA HIS A 126 -11.15 8.42 -3.31
C HIS A 126 -9.92 9.20 -3.80
N LEU A 127 -8.76 8.53 -3.87
CA LEU A 127 -7.51 9.13 -4.34
C LEU A 127 -7.56 9.51 -5.82
N SER A 128 -8.20 8.71 -6.67
CA SER A 128 -8.20 8.91 -8.12
C SER A 128 -8.96 10.16 -8.57
N LYS A 129 -9.90 10.66 -7.76
CA LYS A 129 -10.58 11.95 -7.99
C LYS A 129 -9.61 13.13 -8.05
N GLN A 130 -8.46 13.02 -7.39
CA GLN A 130 -7.42 14.05 -7.35
C GLN A 130 -6.44 13.96 -8.53
N CYS A 131 -6.50 12.91 -9.35
CA CYS A 131 -5.62 12.73 -10.51
C CYS A 131 -5.80 13.84 -11.54
N ALA A 132 -4.74 14.11 -12.32
CA ALA A 132 -4.79 15.00 -13.48
C ALA A 132 -5.38 14.30 -14.71
N ASP A 133 -5.06 13.02 -14.90
CA ASP A 133 -5.63 12.15 -15.93
C ASP A 133 -7.15 11.94 -15.75
N GLN A 134 -7.90 12.18 -16.82
CA GLN A 134 -9.35 12.05 -16.84
C GLN A 134 -9.81 10.58 -16.76
N GLU A 135 -9.01 9.65 -17.28
CA GLU A 135 -9.30 8.22 -17.27
C GLU A 135 -9.19 7.66 -15.86
N LEU A 136 -8.18 8.11 -15.09
CA LEU A 136 -8.02 7.75 -13.68
C LEU A 136 -9.14 8.33 -12.81
N ARG A 137 -9.61 9.56 -13.09
CA ARG A 137 -10.76 10.14 -12.37
C ARG A 137 -12.05 9.33 -12.50
N ARG A 138 -12.20 8.57 -13.59
CA ARG A 138 -13.35 7.67 -13.83
C ARG A 138 -13.13 6.24 -13.32
N PHE A 139 -12.08 6.00 -12.54
CA PHE A 139 -11.77 4.69 -11.98
C PHE A 139 -12.97 4.01 -11.32
N ASP A 140 -13.72 4.73 -10.47
CA ASP A 140 -14.87 4.17 -9.73
C ASP A 140 -15.92 3.54 -10.66
N GLN A 141 -16.33 4.31 -11.68
CA GLN A 141 -17.32 3.90 -12.67
C GLN A 141 -16.81 2.72 -13.51
N ARG A 142 -15.53 2.77 -13.90
CA ARG A 142 -14.88 1.71 -14.67
C ARG A 142 -14.77 0.42 -13.86
N PHE A 143 -14.37 0.53 -12.60
CA PHE A 143 -14.19 -0.61 -11.72
C PHE A 143 -15.52 -1.32 -11.46
N LYS A 144 -16.60 -0.56 -11.16
CA LYS A 144 -17.95 -1.11 -11.02
C LYS A 144 -18.41 -1.82 -12.30
N SER A 145 -18.31 -1.12 -13.43
CA SER A 145 -18.66 -1.70 -14.74
C SER A 145 -17.88 -3.00 -15.04
N TYR A 146 -16.59 -3.05 -14.70
CA TYR A 146 -15.75 -4.23 -14.87
C TYR A 146 -16.10 -5.36 -13.87
N ALA A 147 -16.45 -5.00 -12.63
CA ALA A 147 -16.92 -5.95 -11.63
C ALA A 147 -18.25 -6.60 -12.05
N ASP A 148 -19.16 -5.85 -12.66
CA ASP A 148 -20.47 -6.36 -13.07
C ASP A 148 -20.42 -7.12 -14.39
N SER A 149 -19.81 -6.52 -15.42
CA SER A 149 -19.88 -7.03 -16.80
C SER A 149 -18.68 -7.89 -17.21
N GLY A 150 -17.56 -7.77 -16.49
CA GLY A 150 -16.27 -8.38 -16.90
C GLY A 150 -15.65 -7.74 -18.15
N ALA A 151 -16.29 -6.76 -18.78
CA ALA A 151 -15.79 -6.10 -19.97
C ALA A 151 -14.70 -5.10 -19.61
N ASP A 152 -13.52 -5.23 -20.23
CA ASP A 152 -12.41 -4.28 -20.12
C ASP A 152 -12.08 -3.65 -21.48
N PRO A 153 -12.92 -2.72 -22.00
CA PRO A 153 -12.66 -2.04 -23.27
C PRO A 153 -11.34 -1.27 -23.28
N SER A 154 -10.91 -0.81 -22.10
CA SER A 154 -9.75 0.05 -21.93
C SER A 154 -8.45 -0.74 -21.65
N ARG A 155 -8.50 -2.07 -21.56
CA ARG A 155 -7.35 -2.95 -21.28
C ARG A 155 -6.55 -2.51 -20.04
N TRP A 156 -7.27 -2.26 -18.95
CA TRP A 156 -6.71 -1.93 -17.65
C TRP A 156 -6.12 -3.15 -16.96
N ALA A 157 -6.76 -4.31 -17.13
CA ALA A 157 -6.21 -5.58 -16.71
C ALA A 157 -4.94 -5.91 -17.51
N MET A 158 -3.95 -6.40 -16.79
CA MET A 158 -2.63 -6.73 -17.31
C MET A 158 -2.46 -8.24 -17.42
N SER A 159 -1.46 -8.67 -18.21
CA SER A 159 -1.03 -10.07 -18.16
C SER A 159 -0.41 -10.41 -16.79
N ALA A 160 -0.47 -11.67 -16.38
CA ALA A 160 0.14 -12.13 -15.13
C ALA A 160 1.64 -11.79 -15.05
N LYS A 161 2.38 -11.96 -16.15
CA LYS A 161 3.81 -11.61 -16.24
C LYS A 161 4.06 -10.12 -16.04
N GLU A 162 3.22 -9.26 -16.64
CA GLU A 162 3.34 -7.83 -16.42
C GLU A 162 3.00 -7.48 -14.96
N MET A 163 1.99 -8.11 -14.38
CA MET A 163 1.61 -7.92 -12.99
C MET A 163 2.72 -8.31 -12.02
N ASP A 164 3.42 -9.42 -12.23
CA ASP A 164 4.58 -9.81 -11.43
C ASP A 164 5.70 -8.75 -11.48
N SER A 165 5.91 -8.12 -12.64
CA SER A 165 6.87 -7.03 -12.77
C SER A 165 6.43 -5.77 -11.99
N ARG A 166 5.12 -5.48 -11.97
CA ARG A 166 4.55 -4.37 -11.20
C ARG A 166 4.58 -4.65 -9.70
N VAL A 167 4.36 -5.88 -9.27
CA VAL A 167 4.51 -6.31 -7.87
C VAL A 167 5.94 -6.07 -7.39
N LYS A 168 6.95 -6.51 -8.16
CA LYS A 168 8.36 -6.22 -7.83
C LYS A 168 8.65 -4.71 -7.74
N LYS A 169 8.01 -3.90 -8.60
CA LYS A 169 8.12 -2.44 -8.52
C LYS A 169 7.44 -1.90 -7.26
N MET A 170 6.25 -2.37 -6.92
CA MET A 170 5.54 -2.01 -5.69
C MET A 170 6.37 -2.38 -4.45
N ASP A 171 6.97 -3.57 -4.38
CA ASP A 171 7.84 -3.97 -3.26
C ASP A 171 9.00 -2.99 -3.06
N ARG A 172 9.67 -2.58 -4.14
CA ARG A 172 10.78 -1.60 -4.08
C ARG A 172 10.30 -0.24 -3.56
N LEU A 173 9.15 0.22 -4.05
CA LEU A 173 8.54 1.48 -3.61
C LEU A 173 8.11 1.42 -2.14
N ILE A 174 7.50 0.31 -1.71
CA ILE A 174 7.12 0.07 -0.31
C ILE A 174 8.37 0.08 0.58
N ALA A 175 9.42 -0.65 0.19
CA ALA A 175 10.66 -0.72 0.96
C ALA A 175 11.36 0.65 1.07
N ALA A 176 11.47 1.39 -0.04
CA ALA A 176 12.05 2.74 -0.02
C ALA A 176 11.21 3.72 0.82
N THR A 177 9.88 3.59 0.80
CA THR A 177 8.97 4.44 1.60
C THR A 177 9.04 4.09 3.09
N ALA A 178 9.19 2.81 3.44
CA ALA A 178 9.41 2.37 4.81
C ALA A 178 10.78 2.83 5.35
N ALA A 179 11.84 2.77 4.52
CA ALA A 179 13.14 3.33 4.86
C ALA A 179 13.04 4.85 5.08
N LEU A 180 12.35 5.58 4.19
CA LEU A 180 12.11 7.01 4.36
C LEU A 180 11.42 7.33 5.69
N TYR A 181 10.37 6.58 6.06
CA TYR A 181 9.67 6.78 7.33
C TYR A 181 10.63 6.67 8.51
N LYS A 182 11.41 5.58 8.55
CA LYS A 182 12.38 5.32 9.62
C LYS A 182 13.44 6.41 9.70
N GLU A 183 14.04 6.79 8.57
CA GLU A 183 15.10 7.80 8.54
C GLU A 183 14.59 9.21 8.88
N MET A 184 13.33 9.53 8.56
CA MET A 184 12.70 10.79 8.97
C MET A 184 12.49 10.85 10.49
N ASP A 185 12.11 9.73 11.10
CA ASP A 185 11.90 9.60 12.55
C ASP A 185 13.23 9.72 13.31
N GLU A 186 14.25 8.96 12.89
CA GLU A 186 15.60 9.02 13.47
C GLU A 186 16.25 10.41 13.32
N LEU A 187 15.99 11.09 12.21
CA LEU A 187 16.45 12.46 12.00
C LEU A 187 15.77 13.43 12.98
N ALA A 188 14.46 13.30 13.20
CA ALA A 188 13.72 14.14 14.14
C ALA A 188 14.26 13.97 15.57
N ASP A 189 14.51 12.73 15.99
CA ASP A 189 15.11 12.41 17.29
C ASP A 189 16.52 12.98 17.44
N SER A 190 17.35 12.82 16.40
CA SER A 190 18.72 13.35 16.39
C SER A 190 18.74 14.88 16.49
N GLU A 191 17.85 15.56 15.77
CA GLU A 191 17.70 17.02 15.81
C GLU A 191 17.23 17.51 17.18
N HIS A 192 16.28 16.80 17.79
CA HIS A 192 15.83 17.09 19.13
C HIS A 192 16.93 16.86 20.18
N GLY A 193 17.70 15.78 20.06
CA GLY A 193 18.88 15.50 20.88
C GLY A 193 19.95 16.58 20.78
N LEU A 194 20.22 17.08 19.56
CA LEU A 194 21.13 18.20 19.34
C LEU A 194 20.64 19.48 20.03
N LYS A 195 19.35 19.81 19.92
CA LYS A 195 18.77 21.00 20.60
C LYS A 195 18.97 20.93 22.11
N LYS A 196 18.69 19.77 22.72
CA LYS A 196 18.92 19.54 24.17
C LYS A 196 20.40 19.70 24.54
N MET A 197 21.29 19.13 23.73
CA MET A 197 22.73 19.20 23.97
C MET A 197 23.28 20.63 23.86
N ILE A 198 22.79 21.45 22.93
CA ILE A 198 23.19 22.86 22.78
C ILE A 198 22.77 23.66 24.02
N VAL A 199 21.55 23.45 24.52
CA VAL A 199 21.04 24.16 25.72
C VAL A 199 21.81 23.78 26.98
N GLN A 200 22.28 22.53 27.09
CA GLN A 200 22.97 22.01 28.27
C GLN A 200 24.51 22.10 28.19
N SER A 201 25.09 22.47 27.04
CA SER A 201 26.54 22.40 26.83
C SER A 201 27.30 23.60 27.39
N LYS A 202 28.35 23.30 28.16
CA LYS A 202 29.42 24.25 28.54
C LYS A 202 30.37 24.48 27.34
N PRO A 203 31.09 25.62 27.25
CA PRO A 203 31.94 25.96 26.10
C PRO A 203 33.01 24.91 25.74
N ASN A 204 33.48 24.11 26.69
CA ASN A 204 34.44 23.02 26.44
C ASN A 204 33.87 21.82 25.64
N LYS A 205 32.56 21.74 25.39
CA LYS A 205 31.93 20.65 24.61
C LYS A 205 31.56 21.05 23.17
N MET A 206 32.06 22.19 22.70
CA MET A 206 31.70 22.75 21.38
C MET A 206 32.10 21.84 20.20
N THR A 207 33.20 21.09 20.32
CA THR A 207 33.65 20.13 19.30
C THR A 207 32.68 18.95 19.15
N ALA A 208 32.20 18.39 20.27
CA ALA A 208 31.21 17.31 20.24
C ALA A 208 29.86 17.75 19.63
N VAL A 209 29.47 19.01 19.84
CA VAL A 209 28.28 19.60 19.20
C VAL A 209 28.48 19.68 17.67
N ALA A 210 29.66 20.09 17.21
CA ALA A 210 29.98 20.17 15.79
C ALA A 210 29.96 18.78 15.11
N ASP A 211 30.46 17.75 15.76
CA ASP A 211 30.43 16.37 15.24
C ASP A 211 28.99 15.86 15.05
N VAL A 212 28.11 16.12 16.02
CA VAL A 212 26.69 15.73 15.91
C VAL A 212 25.97 16.52 14.82
N GLN A 213 26.27 17.81 14.66
CA GLN A 213 25.74 18.62 13.56
C GLN A 213 26.13 18.06 12.20
N GLN A 214 27.39 17.62 12.04
CA GLN A 214 27.86 17.01 10.80
C GLN A 214 27.12 15.70 10.51
N LYS A 215 26.85 14.86 11.52
CA LYS A 215 26.06 13.63 11.36
C LYS A 215 24.62 13.92 10.92
N ILE A 216 23.98 14.91 11.54
CA ILE A 216 22.62 15.34 11.17
C ILE A 216 22.59 15.87 9.73
N PHE A 217 23.61 16.61 9.30
CA PHE A 217 23.73 17.07 7.92
C PHE A 217 23.73 15.90 6.92
N TRP A 218 24.52 14.84 7.19
CA TRP A 218 24.54 13.65 6.34
C TRP A 218 23.19 12.92 6.33
N LYS A 219 22.55 12.74 7.49
CA LYS A 219 21.21 12.15 7.59
C LYS A 219 20.14 12.95 6.83
N ARG A 220 20.20 14.28 6.87
CA ARG A 220 19.30 15.14 6.06
C ARG A 220 19.46 14.88 4.56
N GLN A 221 20.68 14.66 4.10
CA GLN A 221 20.95 14.35 2.70
C GLN A 221 20.43 12.95 2.31
N GLU A 222 20.56 11.98 3.21
CA GLU A 222 19.98 10.64 3.03
C GLU A 222 18.45 10.69 2.94
N VAL A 223 17.77 11.40 3.85
CA VAL A 223 16.32 11.62 3.79
C VAL A 223 15.92 12.29 2.47
N LYS A 224 16.70 13.27 1.99
CA LYS A 224 16.45 13.93 0.70
C LYS A 224 16.54 12.94 -0.46
N TYR A 225 17.53 12.05 -0.46
CA TYR A 225 17.65 10.99 -1.46
C TYR A 225 16.48 10.00 -1.38
N LEU A 226 16.12 9.54 -0.18
CA LEU A 226 14.99 8.63 0.03
C LEU A 226 13.66 9.24 -0.40
N ARG A 227 13.46 10.55 -0.22
CA ARG A 227 12.27 11.24 -0.75
C ARG A 227 12.19 11.16 -2.28
N GLN A 228 13.33 11.20 -2.98
CA GLN A 228 13.36 11.11 -4.44
C GLN A 228 13.15 9.70 -4.97
N SER A 229 13.61 8.67 -4.25
CA SER A 229 13.54 7.27 -4.67
C SER A 229 12.30 6.50 -4.17
N SER A 230 11.58 7.04 -3.18
CA SER A 230 10.35 6.47 -2.62
C SER A 230 9.07 6.95 -3.31
N LEU A 231 7.92 6.54 -2.78
CA LEU A 231 6.62 7.06 -3.23
C LEU A 231 6.51 8.57 -3.03
N TRP A 232 7.20 9.17 -2.05
CA TRP A 232 7.10 10.60 -1.74
C TRP A 232 7.38 11.48 -2.97
N GLY A 233 8.44 11.19 -3.71
CA GLY A 233 8.85 11.90 -4.92
C GLY A 233 8.25 11.34 -6.21
N SER A 234 7.47 10.27 -6.14
CA SER A 234 6.79 9.68 -7.30
C SER A 234 5.64 10.56 -7.76
N THR A 235 5.28 10.45 -9.04
CA THR A 235 4.11 11.16 -9.59
C THR A 235 2.82 10.56 -9.03
N PHE A 236 1.86 11.43 -8.68
CA PHE A 236 0.58 11.02 -8.10
C PHE A 236 -0.20 10.12 -9.07
N ASP A 237 -0.41 10.59 -10.31
CA ASP A 237 -1.10 9.82 -11.36
C ASP A 237 -0.37 8.51 -11.68
N GLY A 238 0.96 8.48 -11.62
CA GLY A 238 1.73 7.26 -11.84
C GLY A 238 1.53 6.22 -10.73
N ALA A 239 1.44 6.67 -9.47
CA ALA A 239 1.15 5.81 -8.34
C ALA A 239 -0.29 5.27 -8.39
N ILE A 240 -1.28 6.13 -8.65
CA ILE A 240 -2.69 5.72 -8.75
C ILE A 240 -2.95 4.85 -9.97
N SER A 241 -2.29 5.10 -11.11
CA SER A 241 -2.35 4.23 -12.29
C SER A 241 -1.83 2.82 -11.97
N LEU A 242 -0.73 2.72 -11.21
CA LEU A 242 -0.19 1.44 -10.77
C LEU A 242 -1.15 0.68 -9.85
N LEU A 243 -1.77 1.36 -8.88
CA LEU A 243 -2.82 0.77 -8.03
C LEU A 243 -4.02 0.31 -8.87
N SER A 244 -4.51 1.18 -9.74
CA SER A 244 -5.73 0.94 -10.50
C SER A 244 -5.60 -0.28 -11.42
N ARG A 245 -4.54 -0.34 -12.23
CA ARG A 245 -4.31 -1.50 -13.13
C ARG A 245 -4.10 -2.80 -12.35
N SER A 246 -3.45 -2.72 -11.18
CA SER A 246 -3.28 -3.86 -10.27
C SER A 246 -4.63 -4.36 -9.75
N ILE A 247 -5.53 -3.46 -9.35
CA ILE A 247 -6.87 -3.79 -8.86
C ILE A 247 -7.67 -4.53 -9.93
N PHE A 248 -7.69 -4.03 -11.17
CA PHE A 248 -8.37 -4.70 -12.29
C PHE A 248 -7.81 -6.10 -12.54
N THR A 249 -6.49 -6.24 -12.52
CA THR A 249 -5.82 -7.52 -12.76
C THR A 249 -6.08 -8.53 -11.65
N ILE A 250 -6.09 -8.08 -10.39
CA ILE A 250 -6.42 -8.94 -9.24
C ILE A 250 -7.89 -9.36 -9.30
N LEU A 251 -8.81 -8.46 -9.64
CA LEU A 251 -10.22 -8.79 -9.81
C LEU A 251 -10.44 -9.84 -10.91
N ALA A 252 -9.77 -9.67 -12.06
CA ALA A 252 -9.77 -10.64 -13.15
C ALA A 252 -9.32 -12.02 -12.67
N ARG A 253 -8.25 -12.04 -11.87
CA ARG A 253 -7.68 -13.28 -11.32
C ARG A 253 -8.59 -13.92 -10.28
N ILE A 254 -9.23 -13.15 -9.41
CA ILE A 254 -10.23 -13.66 -8.46
C ILE A 254 -11.37 -14.33 -9.23
N LYS A 255 -11.99 -13.63 -10.19
CA LYS A 255 -13.08 -14.19 -11.00
C LYS A 255 -12.67 -15.50 -11.69
N HIS A 256 -11.48 -15.53 -12.27
CA HIS A 256 -10.95 -16.71 -12.95
C HIS A 256 -10.70 -17.89 -11.99
N VAL A 257 -10.05 -17.63 -10.85
CA VAL A 257 -9.73 -18.68 -9.86
C VAL A 257 -10.99 -19.32 -9.29
N PHE A 258 -12.03 -18.54 -9.03
CA PHE A 258 -13.27 -19.02 -8.42
C PHE A 258 -14.36 -19.40 -9.43
N GLY A 259 -14.06 -19.40 -10.74
CA GLY A 259 -14.99 -19.85 -11.77
C GLY A 259 -16.21 -18.94 -11.95
N ILE A 260 -16.07 -17.65 -11.63
CA ILE A 260 -17.09 -16.64 -11.87
C ILE A 260 -16.98 -16.20 -13.33
N ASP A 261 -17.47 -17.06 -14.21
CA ASP A 261 -17.63 -16.71 -15.61
C ASP A 261 -18.81 -15.74 -15.71
N THR A 262 -18.53 -14.43 -15.70
CA THR A 262 -19.43 -13.46 -16.33
C THR A 262 -19.45 -13.81 -17.81
N THR A 263 -20.35 -14.71 -18.21
CA THR A 263 -20.47 -15.21 -19.56
C THR A 263 -20.49 -14.04 -20.53
N THR A 264 -19.37 -13.84 -21.21
CA THR A 264 -19.36 -13.24 -22.53
C THR A 264 -20.27 -14.11 -23.38
N ALA A 265 -21.46 -13.59 -23.67
CA ALA A 265 -22.30 -14.09 -24.75
C ALA A 265 -21.52 -13.91 -26.06
N ILE A 266 -20.65 -14.88 -26.36
CA ILE A 266 -20.18 -15.11 -27.71
C ILE A 266 -21.40 -15.64 -28.47
N PRO A 267 -21.87 -15.01 -29.56
CA PRO A 267 -22.87 -15.63 -30.40
C PRO A 267 -22.19 -16.82 -31.08
N ARG A 268 -22.32 -18.00 -30.46
CA ARG A 268 -22.02 -19.26 -31.12
C ARG A 268 -23.11 -19.48 -32.16
N SER A 269 -22.75 -19.28 -33.42
CA SER A 269 -23.55 -19.71 -34.57
C SER A 269 -24.00 -21.16 -34.36
N PRO A 270 -25.28 -21.50 -34.58
CA PRO A 270 -25.73 -22.88 -34.49
C PRO A 270 -25.25 -23.62 -35.73
N SER A 271 -24.25 -24.49 -35.59
CA SER A 271 -23.96 -25.49 -36.62
C SER A 271 -24.47 -26.83 -36.14
N VAL A 272 -25.52 -27.30 -36.81
CA VAL A 272 -26.17 -28.59 -36.64
C VAL A 272 -25.19 -29.69 -37.03
N SER A 273 -24.97 -30.66 -36.14
CA SER A 273 -24.84 -32.09 -36.52
C SER A 273 -24.88 -32.98 -35.28
N ALA A 274 -25.68 -34.04 -35.41
CA ALA A 274 -26.01 -35.03 -34.41
C ALA A 274 -25.03 -36.21 -34.41
N ALA A 275 -24.75 -36.79 -33.23
CA ALA A 275 -24.55 -38.23 -33.01
C ALA A 275 -24.32 -38.53 -31.50
N VAL A 276 -25.40 -38.93 -30.83
CA VAL A 276 -25.59 -40.16 -30.02
C VAL A 276 -24.41 -40.82 -29.26
N HIS A 277 -24.58 -40.85 -27.92
CA HIS A 277 -24.19 -41.86 -26.89
C HIS A 277 -22.86 -41.80 -26.08
N PRO A 278 -22.87 -42.32 -24.82
CA PRO A 278 -22.49 -41.54 -23.63
C PRO A 278 -21.23 -42.06 -22.92
N ASP A 279 -20.57 -41.18 -22.16
CA ASP A 279 -20.05 -41.49 -20.82
C ASP A 279 -19.76 -40.19 -20.06
N SER A 280 -20.19 -40.16 -18.80
CA SER A 280 -20.30 -38.96 -17.97
C SER A 280 -18.99 -38.66 -17.23
N PRO A 281 -18.49 -37.42 -17.22
CA PRO A 281 -17.70 -36.89 -16.13
C PRO A 281 -18.58 -36.04 -15.20
N LEU A 282 -18.42 -36.29 -13.91
CA LEU A 282 -19.09 -35.65 -12.78
C LEU A 282 -19.16 -34.13 -12.92
N LYS A 283 -20.39 -33.62 -13.02
CA LYS A 283 -20.74 -32.20 -12.98
C LYS A 283 -20.66 -31.73 -11.53
N VAL A 284 -19.61 -30.97 -11.20
CA VAL A 284 -19.63 -30.07 -10.04
C VAL A 284 -20.78 -29.08 -10.24
N GLY A 285 -21.60 -28.90 -9.20
CA GLY A 285 -22.82 -28.10 -9.22
C GLY A 285 -22.61 -26.74 -9.85
N SER A 286 -23.19 -26.56 -11.04
CA SER A 286 -23.37 -25.25 -11.64
C SER A 286 -24.33 -24.48 -10.74
N LEU A 287 -23.86 -23.39 -10.13
CA LEU A 287 -24.75 -22.34 -9.62
C LEU A 287 -25.49 -21.74 -10.82
N SER A 288 -26.61 -22.36 -11.19
CA SER A 288 -27.54 -21.80 -12.15
C SER A 288 -28.30 -20.67 -11.48
N SER A 289 -27.70 -19.48 -11.41
CA SER A 289 -28.44 -18.26 -11.17
C SER A 289 -29.04 -17.79 -12.49
N SER A 290 -30.29 -18.18 -12.74
CA SER A 290 -31.17 -17.51 -13.68
C SER A 290 -31.58 -16.16 -13.08
N SER A 291 -30.66 -15.19 -13.05
CA SER A 291 -30.99 -13.80 -12.73
C SER A 291 -30.00 -12.87 -13.43
N PRO A 292 -30.47 -11.89 -14.24
CA PRO A 292 -29.57 -11.01 -14.96
C PRO A 292 -29.02 -9.96 -14.00
N ARG A 293 -27.70 -10.02 -13.76
CA ARG A 293 -26.88 -9.08 -12.97
C ARG A 293 -27.01 -9.23 -11.44
N CYS A 294 -26.32 -10.22 -10.88
CA CYS A 294 -25.94 -10.18 -9.48
C CYS A 294 -24.61 -9.43 -9.34
N ASP A 295 -24.58 -8.36 -8.55
CA ASP A 295 -23.37 -7.60 -8.24
C ASP A 295 -22.37 -8.51 -7.49
N LEU A 296 -21.15 -8.62 -8.01
CA LEU A 296 -20.09 -9.47 -7.46
C LEU A 296 -19.83 -9.17 -5.97
N PHE A 297 -19.93 -7.90 -5.58
CA PHE A 297 -19.69 -7.46 -4.22
C PHE A 297 -20.91 -7.64 -3.32
N GLU A 298 -22.11 -7.73 -3.90
CA GLU A 298 -23.33 -8.10 -3.19
C GLU A 298 -23.35 -9.61 -2.90
N LEU A 299 -22.86 -10.43 -3.84
CA LEU A 299 -22.60 -11.86 -3.64
C LEU A 299 -21.54 -12.10 -2.55
N SER A 300 -20.46 -11.32 -2.50
CA SER A 300 -19.51 -11.45 -1.39
C SER A 300 -20.09 -10.98 -0.05
N SER A 301 -20.85 -9.88 -0.03
CA SER A 301 -21.43 -9.32 1.19
C SER A 301 -22.48 -10.26 1.82
N SER A 302 -23.28 -10.94 1.00
CA SER A 302 -24.25 -11.95 1.45
C SER A 302 -23.60 -13.22 2.00
N MET A 303 -22.38 -13.57 1.57
CA MET A 303 -21.63 -14.72 2.12
C MET A 303 -20.89 -14.40 3.42
N ILE A 304 -20.52 -13.14 3.64
CA ILE A 304 -19.80 -12.70 4.85
C ILE A 304 -20.75 -12.52 6.04
N THR A 305 -22.04 -12.34 5.79
CA THR A 305 -23.06 -12.22 6.84
C THR A 305 -23.56 -13.62 7.23
N PRO A 306 -23.20 -14.16 8.41
CA PRO A 306 -23.71 -15.45 8.84
C PRO A 306 -25.23 -15.36 9.10
N PRO A 307 -26.02 -16.39 8.75
CA PRO A 307 -27.42 -16.48 9.13
C PRO A 307 -27.59 -16.26 10.65
N GLU A 308 -28.68 -15.59 11.06
CA GLU A 308 -28.96 -15.29 12.49
C GLU A 308 -29.01 -16.55 13.37
N SER A 309 -29.21 -17.74 12.78
CA SER A 309 -29.22 -19.05 13.43
C SER A 309 -27.83 -19.67 13.66
N THR A 310 -26.75 -19.04 13.20
CA THR A 310 -25.39 -19.58 13.32
C THR A 310 -24.73 -19.03 14.60
N LEU A 311 -24.02 -19.88 15.36
CA LEU A 311 -23.31 -19.52 16.60
C LEU A 311 -22.42 -18.27 16.47
N GLY A 312 -21.89 -17.98 15.28
CA GLY A 312 -21.10 -16.78 14.99
C GLY A 312 -21.89 -15.46 15.08
N ALA A 313 -23.18 -15.43 14.72
CA ALA A 313 -24.00 -14.22 14.74
C ALA A 313 -24.35 -13.77 16.17
N ALA A 314 -24.73 -14.72 17.04
CA ALA A 314 -25.10 -14.44 18.42
C ALA A 314 -23.90 -14.13 19.33
N ALA A 315 -22.74 -14.76 19.11
CA ALA A 315 -21.55 -14.56 19.94
C ALA A 315 -20.75 -13.29 19.58
N LEU A 316 -20.77 -12.84 18.32
CA LEU A 316 -20.07 -11.62 17.89
C LEU A 316 -20.81 -10.33 18.28
N ALA A 317 -22.15 -10.33 18.27
CA ALA A 317 -22.94 -9.14 18.57
C ALA A 317 -22.73 -8.62 20.01
N THR A 318 -22.60 -9.51 20.99
CA THR A 318 -22.41 -9.12 22.40
C THR A 318 -20.98 -8.67 22.70
N GLN A 319 -19.97 -9.18 21.97
CA GLN A 319 -18.58 -8.75 22.14
C GLN A 319 -18.25 -7.43 21.44
N TYR A 320 -18.91 -7.09 20.33
CA TYR A 320 -18.71 -5.81 19.65
C TYR A 320 -19.38 -4.62 20.37
N ALA A 321 -20.51 -4.85 21.05
CA ALA A 321 -21.18 -3.81 21.85
C ALA A 321 -20.31 -3.29 23.01
N ASN A 322 -19.41 -4.13 23.54
CA ASN A 322 -18.51 -3.76 24.64
C ASN A 322 -17.20 -3.10 24.20
N VAL A 323 -16.92 -2.99 22.90
CA VAL A 323 -15.67 -2.37 22.38
C VAL A 323 -15.89 -0.94 21.89
N HIS A 324 -17.14 -0.49 21.72
CA HIS A 324 -17.44 0.89 21.31
C HIS A 324 -17.56 1.89 22.46
N ALA A 325 -17.32 1.45 23.70
CA ALA A 325 -17.38 2.29 24.89
C ALA A 325 -16.18 2.04 25.80
N CYS A 326 -14.97 2.18 25.26
CA CYS A 326 -13.78 2.55 26.02
C CYS A 326 -12.64 2.92 25.05
N ASP A 327 -11.84 3.90 25.45
CA ASP A 327 -10.50 4.23 24.97
C ASP A 327 -10.39 5.34 23.91
N ASP A 328 -10.67 6.56 24.40
CA ASP A 328 -9.79 7.73 24.18
C ASP A 328 -8.44 7.49 24.89
N GLU A 329 -7.36 8.03 24.30
CA GLU A 329 -5.95 7.98 24.74
C GLU A 329 -5.18 6.66 24.54
N ASP A 330 -4.53 6.52 23.37
CA ASP A 330 -3.08 6.26 23.26
C ASP A 330 -2.72 5.91 21.80
N GLU A 331 -2.16 6.89 21.09
CA GLU A 331 -1.79 6.79 19.67
C GLU A 331 -0.28 6.61 19.43
N PHE A 332 0.52 6.54 20.51
CA PHE A 332 1.98 6.47 20.42
C PHE A 332 2.52 5.02 20.47
N GLU A 333 1.89 4.13 21.23
CA GLU A 333 2.29 2.71 21.35
C GLU A 333 1.88 1.85 20.13
N ARG A 334 1.00 2.38 19.27
CA ARG A 334 0.61 1.73 17.99
C ARG A 334 1.71 1.79 16.93
N ARG A 335 2.70 2.68 17.05
CA ARG A 335 3.80 2.80 16.08
C ARG A 335 4.83 1.66 16.18
N GLU A 336 5.03 1.05 17.34
CA GLU A 336 5.89 -0.14 17.46
C GLU A 336 5.23 -1.43 16.92
N ARG A 337 3.90 -1.47 16.85
CA ARG A 337 3.15 -2.60 16.24
C ARG A 337 3.33 -2.71 14.72
N TRP A 338 3.84 -1.68 14.05
CA TRP A 338 4.11 -1.72 12.60
C TRP A 338 5.31 -2.60 12.23
N ALA A 339 6.22 -2.91 13.16
CA ALA A 339 7.29 -3.89 12.94
C ALA A 339 6.80 -5.35 13.07
N ALA A 340 5.70 -5.58 13.80
CA ALA A 340 5.04 -6.89 13.96
C ALA A 340 3.99 -7.18 12.86
N MET A 341 3.64 -6.19 12.02
CA MET A 341 2.63 -6.28 10.95
C MET A 341 3.18 -6.85 9.62
N ARG A 342 4.37 -7.48 9.65
CA ARG A 342 4.93 -8.25 8.52
C ARG A 342 4.47 -9.71 8.46
N GLY A 343 3.54 -10.13 9.32
CA GLY A 343 3.05 -11.51 9.41
C GLY A 343 1.54 -11.69 9.55
N THR A 344 0.72 -10.67 9.25
CA THR A 344 -0.65 -10.60 9.78
C THR A 344 -1.77 -10.54 8.73
N ILE A 345 -1.61 -11.25 7.62
CA ILE A 345 -2.76 -11.63 6.78
C ILE A 345 -2.90 -13.16 6.67
N CYS A 346 -1.85 -13.92 6.98
CA CYS A 346 -1.94 -15.39 7.10
C CYS A 346 -2.36 -15.88 8.51
N THR A 347 -2.28 -15.02 9.53
CA THR A 347 -2.49 -15.41 10.95
C THR A 347 -3.87 -15.10 11.51
N ARG A 348 -4.75 -14.39 10.77
CA ARG A 348 -6.12 -14.14 11.26
C ARG A 348 -7.00 -15.39 11.19
N TRP A 349 -6.67 -16.32 10.31
CA TRP A 349 -7.32 -17.63 10.19
C TRP A 349 -6.64 -18.69 11.08
N LEU A 350 -5.31 -18.69 11.14
CA LEU A 350 -4.51 -19.63 11.95
C LEU A 350 -4.44 -19.33 13.46
N ARG A 351 -5.04 -18.23 13.93
CA ARG A 351 -5.11 -17.88 15.37
C ARG A 351 -6.56 -17.90 15.92
N ARG A 352 -7.49 -18.49 15.17
CA ARG A 352 -8.90 -18.74 15.57
C ARG A 352 -9.32 -20.22 15.43
N VAL A 353 -8.32 -21.10 15.40
CA VAL A 353 -8.35 -22.52 15.78
C VAL A 353 -7.24 -22.69 16.79
#